data_AF-A0A8B6HER8-F1
#
_entry.id   AF-A0A8B6HER8-F1
#
_cell.length_a   1.000
_cell.length_b   1.000
_cell.length_c   1.000
_cell.angle_alpha   90.00
_cell.angle_beta   90.00
_cell.angle_gamma   90.00
#
_symmetry.space_group_name_H-M   'P 1'
#
loop_
_entity.id
_entity.type
_entity.pdbx_description
1 polymer ?
#
loop_
_entity_poly.entity_id
_entity_poly.type
_entity_poly.pdbx_seq_one_letter_code
_entity_poly.pdbx_strand_id
1 'polypeptide(L)'
;MHLKRTKGISGTKVTFTETTPFRSKKETFLANNENKQNFIEMLSKKMHSNGIETKHASADADVLIAKTAVESSISHPTILLESLVEDVKNAGEKVITFLYGGVPHEGLDILRYKKFANRVLTCKEVIQIHTLPPTTETATYHSLRTYFQVQTWIGGEEIDPCDFGWLIVNGKLMPIKTKRQPAPQRLLSIIRCNCKTNCDTRRCTCRKHGLECNISCGECRGQSCMNSRHGDIDVEADELFSDSS
;
A
#
# COMPACT_ATOMS: atom_id res chain seq x y z
N MET A 1 -2.83 5.43 -29.85
CA MET A 1 -3.10 6.86 -30.08
C MET A 1 -4.18 7.34 -29.12
N HIS A 2 -3.80 8.01 -28.04
CA HIS A 2 -4.75 8.65 -27.13
C HIS A 2 -4.51 10.17 -27.18
N LEU A 3 -5.11 10.82 -28.19
CA LEU A 3 -5.07 12.27 -28.34
C LEU A 3 -6.00 12.91 -27.31
N LYS A 4 -5.45 13.34 -26.17
CA LYS A 4 -6.16 14.28 -25.30
C LYS A 4 -6.23 15.63 -26.03
N ARG A 5 -7.43 15.98 -26.49
CA ARG A 5 -7.78 17.30 -27.00
C ARG A 5 -7.62 18.33 -25.88
N THR A 6 -6.51 19.05 -25.84
CA THR A 6 -6.39 20.27 -25.02
C THR A 6 -7.06 21.43 -25.78
N LYS A 7 -8.13 21.99 -25.20
CA LYS A 7 -8.66 23.29 -25.60
C LYS A 7 -7.51 24.30 -25.61
N GLY A 8 -7.40 25.09 -26.67
CA GLY A 8 -6.27 25.97 -26.98
C GLY A 8 -6.04 27.11 -25.99
N ILE A 9 -5.47 26.79 -24.82
CA ILE A 9 -4.77 27.77 -24.01
C ILE A 9 -3.33 27.76 -24.52
N SER A 10 -3.01 28.64 -25.47
CA SER A 10 -1.62 28.84 -25.88
C SER A 10 -0.93 29.67 -24.80
N GLY A 11 -0.18 29.02 -23.91
CA GLY A 11 0.61 29.73 -22.91
C GLY A 11 1.64 30.65 -23.57
N THR A 12 1.89 31.82 -22.99
CA THR A 12 2.95 32.73 -23.43
C THR A 12 4.31 32.08 -23.21
N LYS A 13 5.23 32.26 -24.16
CA LYS A 13 6.64 31.90 -23.98
C LYS A 13 7.22 32.72 -22.81
N VAL A 14 7.90 32.06 -21.89
CA VAL A 14 8.55 32.68 -20.74
C VAL A 14 10.04 32.37 -20.79
N THR A 15 10.87 33.39 -20.58
CA THR A 15 12.31 33.22 -20.35
C THR A 15 12.56 33.08 -18.86
N PHE A 16 13.28 32.03 -18.44
CA PHE A 16 13.54 31.73 -17.03
C PHE A 16 14.89 31.03 -16.85
N THR A 17 15.38 31.05 -15.61
CA THR A 17 16.61 30.42 -15.11
C THR A 17 16.33 29.67 -13.81
N GLU A 18 17.32 28.97 -13.27
CA GLU A 18 17.23 28.25 -11.98
C GLU A 18 16.80 29.14 -10.81
N THR A 19 17.08 30.44 -10.88
CA THR A 19 16.80 31.42 -9.83
C THR A 19 15.55 32.25 -10.10
N THR A 20 14.87 32.04 -11.24
CA THR A 20 13.70 32.83 -11.60
C THR A 20 12.50 32.44 -10.73
N PRO A 21 11.91 33.35 -9.94
CA PRO A 21 10.74 33.04 -9.13
C PRO A 21 9.53 32.75 -10.02
N PHE A 22 8.89 31.60 -9.80
CA PHE A 22 7.73 31.17 -10.58
C PHE A 22 6.47 31.94 -10.16
N ARG A 23 5.97 32.82 -11.03
CA ARG A 23 4.83 33.72 -10.75
C ARG A 23 3.56 33.41 -11.54
N SER A 24 3.57 32.36 -12.36
CA SER A 24 2.47 32.02 -13.27
C SER A 24 1.72 30.76 -12.82
N LYS A 25 0.60 30.43 -13.47
CA LYS A 25 -0.08 29.14 -13.24
C LYS A 25 0.67 28.03 -13.96
N LYS A 26 0.91 26.91 -13.27
CA LYS A 26 1.60 25.72 -13.80
C LYS A 26 1.00 25.26 -15.12
N GLU A 27 -0.32 25.21 -15.20
CA GLU A 27 -1.06 24.70 -16.37
C GLU A 27 -0.85 25.59 -17.59
N THR A 28 -0.79 26.91 -17.40
CA THR A 28 -0.53 27.88 -18.48
C THR A 28 0.92 27.80 -18.95
N PHE A 29 1.88 27.71 -18.03
CA PHE A 29 3.29 27.57 -18.35
C PHE A 29 3.57 26.29 -19.14
N LEU A 30 3.04 25.16 -18.66
CA LEU A 30 3.17 23.84 -19.29
C LEU A 30 2.24 23.65 -20.49
N ALA A 31 1.42 24.63 -20.88
CA ALA A 31 0.67 24.54 -22.14
C ALA A 31 1.54 24.89 -23.35
N ASN A 32 2.62 25.66 -23.15
CA ASN A 32 3.56 26.05 -24.19
C ASN A 32 4.69 25.01 -24.34
N ASN A 33 4.92 24.50 -25.56
CA ASN A 33 5.92 23.46 -25.79
C ASN A 33 7.36 23.95 -25.65
N GLU A 34 7.65 25.21 -25.97
CA GLU A 34 8.99 25.79 -25.77
C GLU A 34 9.31 25.92 -24.27
N ASN A 35 8.33 26.32 -23.46
CA ASN A 35 8.51 26.38 -22.01
C ASN A 35 8.80 24.99 -21.43
N LYS A 36 8.10 23.95 -21.88
CA LYS A 36 8.38 22.55 -21.48
C LYS A 36 9.81 22.17 -21.83
N GLN A 37 10.21 22.42 -23.06
CA GLN A 37 11.53 22.03 -23.57
C GLN A 37 12.64 22.75 -22.82
N ASN A 38 12.54 24.08 -22.67
CA ASN A 38 13.51 24.87 -21.91
C ASN A 38 13.58 24.43 -20.44
N PHE A 39 12.46 24.00 -19.85
CA PHE A 39 12.42 23.53 -18.47
C PHE A 39 13.11 22.17 -18.33
N ILE A 40 12.86 21.26 -19.26
CA ILE A 40 13.51 19.95 -19.36
C ILE A 40 15.03 20.13 -19.55
N GLU A 41 15.47 21.05 -20.40
CA GLU A 41 16.89 21.35 -20.62
C GLU A 41 17.56 21.94 -19.39
N MET A 42 16.90 22.88 -18.70
CA MET A 42 17.39 23.45 -17.45
C MET A 42 17.54 22.36 -16.38
N LEU A 43 16.52 21.51 -16.22
CA LEU A 43 16.56 20.40 -15.26
C LEU A 43 17.65 19.39 -15.59
N SER A 44 17.80 19.03 -16.87
CA SER A 44 18.87 18.18 -17.39
C SER A 44 20.25 18.73 -17.02
N LYS A 45 20.51 20.02 -17.28
CA LYS A 45 21.78 20.66 -16.90
C LYS A 45 22.06 20.57 -15.40
N LYS A 46 21.02 20.80 -14.58
CA LYS A 46 21.13 20.70 -13.12
C LYS A 46 21.41 19.28 -12.64
N MET A 47 20.80 18.29 -13.27
CA MET A 47 21.06 16.87 -12.97
C MET A 47 22.51 16.51 -13.32
N HIS A 48 22.98 16.88 -14.50
CA HIS A 48 24.37 16.64 -14.91
C HIS A 48 25.38 17.32 -13.97
N SER A 49 25.12 18.55 -13.49
CA SER A 49 26.00 19.21 -12.53
C SER A 49 26.07 18.51 -11.17
N ASN A 50 25.12 17.61 -10.88
CA ASN A 50 25.09 16.77 -9.69
C ASN A 50 25.54 15.32 -9.99
N GLY A 51 26.17 15.08 -11.14
CA GLY A 51 26.64 13.75 -11.53
C GLY A 51 25.55 12.77 -11.96
N ILE A 52 24.34 13.25 -12.24
CA ILE A 52 23.22 12.42 -12.69
C ILE A 52 23.13 12.52 -14.22
N GLU A 53 23.33 11.41 -14.90
CA GLU A 53 23.13 11.32 -16.36
C GLU A 53 21.64 11.44 -16.69
N THR A 54 21.30 12.17 -17.76
CA THR A 54 19.91 12.28 -18.22
C THR A 54 19.79 11.92 -19.70
N LYS A 55 18.71 11.21 -20.05
CA LYS A 55 18.37 10.84 -21.42
C LYS A 55 17.04 11.49 -21.80
N HIS A 56 16.96 12.06 -23.01
CA HIS A 56 15.76 12.75 -23.50
C HIS A 56 15.05 11.89 -24.54
N ALA A 57 13.77 11.59 -24.30
CA ALA A 57 12.92 10.90 -25.27
C ALA A 57 12.34 11.89 -26.27
N SER A 58 12.33 11.53 -27.56
CA SER A 58 11.69 12.33 -28.62
C SER A 58 10.16 12.32 -28.54
N ALA A 59 9.59 11.35 -27.83
CA ALA A 59 8.15 11.18 -27.64
C ALA A 59 7.89 10.52 -26.27
N ASP A 60 7.20 9.39 -26.26
CA ASP A 60 6.95 8.63 -25.04
C ASP A 60 8.24 8.04 -24.47
N ALA A 61 8.41 8.14 -23.15
CA ALA A 61 9.64 7.74 -22.47
C ALA A 61 9.69 6.24 -22.18
N ASP A 62 8.55 5.54 -22.22
CA ASP A 62 8.43 4.12 -21.87
C ASP A 62 9.48 3.23 -22.56
N VAL A 63 9.65 3.41 -23.87
CA VAL A 63 10.63 2.65 -24.66
C VAL A 63 12.06 3.00 -24.29
N LEU A 64 12.35 4.29 -24.06
CA LEU A 64 13.69 4.75 -23.71
C LEU A 64 14.10 4.27 -22.33
N ILE A 65 13.16 4.24 -21.38
CA ILE A 65 13.35 3.71 -20.03
C ILE A 65 13.66 2.22 -20.10
N ALA A 66 12.84 1.44 -20.82
CA ALA A 66 13.03 -0.01 -20.95
C ALA A 66 14.37 -0.36 -21.61
N LYS A 67 14.71 0.32 -22.72
CA LYS A 67 16.01 0.12 -23.40
C LYS A 67 17.20 0.47 -22.51
N THR A 68 17.13 1.60 -21.81
CA THR A 68 18.20 2.04 -20.91
C THR A 68 18.41 1.04 -19.78
N ALA A 69 17.33 0.48 -19.20
CA ALA A 69 17.44 -0.53 -18.16
C ALA A 69 18.13 -1.82 -18.66
N VAL A 70 17.79 -2.28 -19.86
CA VAL A 70 18.40 -3.46 -20.49
C VAL A 70 19.88 -3.21 -20.78
N GLU A 71 20.23 -2.08 -21.41
CA GLU A 71 21.63 -1.71 -21.67
C GLU A 71 22.47 -1.62 -20.38
N SER A 72 21.93 -1.02 -19.32
CA SER A 72 22.60 -0.92 -18.03
C SER A 72 22.80 -2.28 -17.35
N SER A 73 21.90 -3.24 -17.56
CA SER A 73 22.02 -4.60 -16.99
C SER A 73 23.21 -5.39 -17.54
N ILE A 74 23.68 -5.07 -18.76
CA ILE A 74 24.85 -5.71 -19.37
C ILE A 74 26.15 -5.34 -18.63
N SER A 75 26.28 -4.09 -18.18
CA SER A 75 27.46 -3.59 -17.47
C SER A 75 27.37 -3.76 -15.96
N HIS A 76 26.16 -3.92 -15.42
CA HIS A 76 25.90 -4.11 -14.00
C HIS A 76 25.07 -5.40 -13.76
N PRO A 77 25.66 -6.58 -14.03
CA PRO A 77 25.00 -7.86 -13.76
C PRO A 77 24.73 -7.98 -12.26
N THR A 78 23.46 -8.12 -11.89
CA THR A 78 23.05 -8.28 -10.50
C THR A 78 22.86 -9.77 -10.23
N ILE A 79 23.88 -10.44 -9.66
CA ILE A 79 23.81 -11.84 -9.22
C ILE A 79 23.13 -11.89 -7.85
N LEU A 80 22.23 -12.86 -7.63
CA LEU A 80 21.38 -12.95 -6.44
C LEU A 80 21.95 -13.91 -5.40
N LEU A 81 22.33 -13.38 -4.24
CA LEU A 81 22.56 -14.15 -3.00
C LEU A 81 21.37 -13.94 -2.06
N GLU A 82 21.21 -14.76 -1.02
CA GLU A 82 20.12 -14.66 -0.01
C GLU A 82 19.90 -13.23 0.54
N SER A 83 20.94 -12.39 0.54
CA SER A 83 20.87 -10.95 0.88
C SER A 83 19.90 -10.15 -0.01
N LEU A 84 19.77 -10.48 -1.30
CA LEU A 84 18.99 -9.69 -2.26
C LEU A 84 17.47 -9.94 -2.15
N VAL A 85 17.02 -11.11 -1.65
CA VAL A 85 15.60 -11.32 -1.31
C VAL A 85 15.17 -10.35 -0.21
N GLU A 86 16.03 -10.15 0.78
CA GLU A 86 15.78 -9.21 1.87
C GLU A 86 15.87 -7.76 1.39
N ASP A 87 16.81 -7.44 0.50
CA ASP A 87 16.91 -6.12 -0.12
C ASP A 87 15.66 -5.78 -0.96
N VAL A 88 15.11 -6.73 -1.70
CA VAL A 88 13.85 -6.53 -2.46
C VAL A 88 12.69 -6.23 -1.51
N LYS A 89 12.59 -6.95 -0.38
CA LYS A 89 11.56 -6.67 0.64
C LYS A 89 11.74 -5.28 1.24
N ASN A 90 12.97 -4.95 1.64
CA ASN A 90 13.31 -3.68 2.27
C ASN A 90 13.07 -2.49 1.33
N ALA A 91 13.50 -2.61 0.07
CA ALA A 91 13.27 -1.60 -0.96
C ALA A 91 11.77 -1.44 -1.25
N GLY A 92 11.05 -2.56 -1.38
CA GLY A 92 9.61 -2.57 -1.58
C GLY A 92 8.84 -1.89 -0.46
N GLU A 93 9.14 -2.23 0.79
CA GLU A 93 8.53 -1.61 1.98
C GLU A 93 8.81 -0.11 2.04
N LYS A 94 10.07 0.31 1.77
CA LYS A 94 10.43 1.74 1.73
C LYS A 94 9.61 2.50 0.68
N VAL A 95 9.57 2.00 -0.57
CA VAL A 95 8.83 2.65 -1.66
C VAL A 95 7.35 2.77 -1.33
N ILE A 96 6.73 1.69 -0.84
CA ILE A 96 5.31 1.69 -0.47
C ILE A 96 5.05 2.64 0.70
N THR A 97 5.92 2.66 1.71
CA THR A 97 5.82 3.60 2.83
C THR A 97 5.78 5.04 2.34
N PHE A 98 6.68 5.42 1.42
CA PHE A 98 6.68 6.75 0.82
C PHE A 98 5.44 7.06 -0.01
N LEU A 99 4.96 6.10 -0.82
CA LEU A 99 3.74 6.28 -1.62
C LEU A 99 2.51 6.59 -0.78
N TYR A 100 2.45 6.05 0.45
CA TYR A 100 1.38 6.33 1.39
C TYR A 100 1.72 7.49 2.34
N GLY A 101 2.83 8.21 2.17
CA GLY A 101 3.21 9.35 3.01
C GLY A 101 3.55 8.95 4.46
N GLY A 102 4.13 7.78 4.65
CA GLY A 102 4.75 7.37 5.92
C GLY A 102 6.16 7.95 6.07
N VAL A 103 6.72 7.82 7.28
CA VAL A 103 8.11 8.21 7.55
C VAL A 103 9.05 7.00 7.44
N PRO A 104 10.35 7.20 7.16
CA PRO A 104 11.32 6.10 7.13
C PRO A 104 11.30 5.30 8.42
N HIS A 105 11.41 3.97 8.31
CA HIS A 105 11.47 3.02 9.42
C HIS A 105 10.22 2.96 10.33
N GLU A 106 9.10 3.59 9.95
CA GLU A 106 7.83 3.47 10.69
C GLU A 106 7.23 2.06 10.61
N GLY A 107 7.44 1.36 9.50
CA GLY A 107 6.83 0.06 9.22
C GLY A 107 5.40 0.16 8.68
N LEU A 108 5.07 -0.67 7.70
CA LEU A 108 3.78 -0.60 7.01
C LEU A 108 2.58 -0.93 7.90
N ASP A 109 2.70 -1.91 8.79
CA ASP A 109 1.61 -2.29 9.68
C ASP A 109 1.24 -1.14 10.65
N ILE A 110 2.23 -0.40 11.16
CA ILE A 110 2.02 0.78 12.02
C ILE A 110 1.42 1.94 11.21
N LEU A 111 1.99 2.25 10.04
CA LEU A 111 1.46 3.28 9.14
C LEU A 111 0.01 3.01 8.77
N ARG A 112 -0.31 1.75 8.46
CA ARG A 112 -1.66 1.29 8.11
C ARG A 112 -2.62 1.50 9.27
N TYR A 113 -2.24 1.10 10.49
CA TYR A 113 -3.05 1.31 11.69
C TYR A 113 -3.29 2.79 11.97
N LYS A 114 -2.23 3.62 11.96
CA LYS A 114 -2.32 5.06 12.19
C LYS A 114 -3.29 5.73 11.22
N LYS A 115 -3.20 5.39 9.93
CA LYS A 115 -4.13 5.93 8.91
C LYS A 115 -5.55 5.44 9.10
N PHE A 116 -5.74 4.18 9.47
CA PHE A 116 -7.06 3.64 9.78
C PHE A 116 -7.68 4.37 10.99
N ALA A 117 -6.96 4.45 12.10
CA ALA A 117 -7.41 5.13 13.32
C ALA A 117 -7.78 6.60 13.05
N ASN A 118 -6.91 7.34 12.35
CA ASN A 118 -7.19 8.72 11.96
C ASN A 118 -8.46 8.83 11.09
N ARG A 119 -8.68 7.91 10.15
CA ARG A 119 -9.89 7.89 9.32
C ARG A 119 -11.15 7.57 10.14
N VAL A 120 -11.08 6.64 11.10
CA VAL A 120 -12.20 6.32 11.99
C VAL A 120 -12.62 7.55 12.81
N LEU A 121 -11.65 8.35 13.26
CA LEU A 121 -11.92 9.54 14.08
C LEU A 121 -12.46 10.72 13.26
N THR A 122 -12.06 10.85 12.00
CA THR A 122 -12.32 12.05 11.19
C THR A 122 -13.41 11.88 10.14
N CYS A 123 -13.74 10.65 9.76
CA CYS A 123 -14.61 10.35 8.63
C CYS A 123 -15.94 9.77 9.09
N LYS A 124 -17.06 10.32 8.59
CA LYS A 124 -18.41 9.80 8.85
C LYS A 124 -18.82 8.70 7.86
N GLU A 125 -18.05 8.51 6.80
CA GLU A 125 -18.31 7.52 5.77
C GLU A 125 -17.54 6.21 6.02
N VAL A 126 -18.03 5.13 5.41
CA VAL A 126 -17.37 3.82 5.50
C VAL A 126 -15.96 3.91 4.91
N ILE A 127 -14.99 3.48 5.70
CA ILE A 127 -13.58 3.49 5.30
C ILE A 127 -13.36 2.50 4.16
N GLN A 128 -12.96 3.05 3.02
CA GLN A 128 -12.57 2.26 1.86
C GLN A 128 -11.22 1.59 2.11
N ILE A 129 -11.22 0.29 2.39
CA ILE A 129 -10.02 -0.46 2.82
C ILE A 129 -8.87 -0.39 1.80
N HIS A 130 -9.19 -0.29 0.50
CA HIS A 130 -8.20 -0.17 -0.58
C HIS A 130 -7.43 1.16 -0.56
N THR A 131 -7.90 2.16 0.19
CA THR A 131 -7.21 3.45 0.36
C THR A 131 -6.14 3.41 1.46
N LEU A 132 -6.10 2.34 2.26
CA LEU A 132 -5.10 2.14 3.30
C LEU A 132 -3.81 1.52 2.71
N PRO A 133 -2.63 1.80 3.29
CA PRO A 133 -1.37 1.13 2.93
C PRO A 133 -1.52 -0.38 3.06
N PRO A 134 -0.94 -1.22 2.18
CA PRO A 134 -0.98 -2.67 2.36
C PRO A 134 -0.36 -3.09 3.70
N THR A 135 -0.65 -4.32 4.14
CA THR A 135 0.10 -4.91 5.26
C THR A 135 1.54 -5.18 4.84
N THR A 136 2.47 -5.27 5.81
CA THR A 136 3.87 -5.63 5.55
C THR A 136 3.96 -6.91 4.72
N GLU A 137 3.20 -7.96 5.08
CA GLU A 137 3.23 -9.24 4.36
C GLU A 137 2.72 -9.11 2.91
N THR A 138 1.64 -8.38 2.68
CA THR A 138 1.13 -8.14 1.32
C THR A 138 2.13 -7.37 0.47
N ALA A 139 2.78 -6.36 1.07
CA ALA A 139 3.82 -5.57 0.42
C ALA A 139 5.05 -6.42 0.06
N THR A 140 5.49 -7.28 0.98
CA THR A 140 6.57 -8.25 0.76
C THR A 140 6.29 -9.12 -0.45
N TYR A 141 5.15 -9.84 -0.46
CA TYR A 141 4.85 -10.73 -1.59
C TYR A 141 4.63 -9.98 -2.89
N HIS A 142 4.05 -8.76 -2.85
CA HIS A 142 3.94 -7.94 -4.05
C HIS A 142 5.32 -7.60 -4.61
N SER A 143 6.26 -7.19 -3.78
CA SER A 143 7.61 -6.81 -4.19
C SER A 143 8.38 -7.99 -4.77
N LEU A 144 8.29 -9.17 -4.13
CA LEU A 144 8.90 -10.40 -4.62
C LEU A 144 8.34 -10.82 -5.99
N ARG A 145 7.01 -10.81 -6.15
CA ARG A 145 6.39 -11.17 -7.45
C ARG A 145 6.76 -10.20 -8.56
N THR A 146 6.77 -8.90 -8.26
CA THR A 146 7.19 -7.87 -9.22
C THR A 146 8.64 -8.08 -9.62
N TYR A 147 9.52 -8.39 -8.68
CA TYR A 147 10.91 -8.71 -8.96
C TYR A 147 11.04 -9.92 -9.90
N PHE A 148 10.38 -11.04 -9.57
CA PHE A 148 10.37 -12.23 -10.43
C PHE A 148 9.90 -11.93 -11.85
N GLN A 149 8.83 -11.14 -11.97
CA GLN A 149 8.30 -10.77 -13.28
C GLN A 149 9.31 -9.97 -14.11
N VAL A 150 10.04 -9.05 -13.48
CA VAL A 150 11.10 -8.26 -14.12
C VAL A 150 12.27 -9.14 -14.53
N GLN A 151 12.73 -10.05 -13.67
CA GLN A 151 13.82 -10.98 -14.01
C GLN A 151 13.45 -11.88 -15.20
N THR A 152 12.21 -12.36 -15.22
CA THR A 152 11.68 -13.14 -16.36
C THR A 152 11.72 -12.34 -17.67
N TRP A 153 11.44 -11.03 -17.63
CA TRP A 153 11.48 -10.18 -18.81
C TRP A 153 12.90 -9.82 -19.27
N ILE A 154 13.83 -9.69 -18.32
CA ILE A 154 15.24 -9.45 -18.63
C ILE A 154 15.86 -10.67 -19.32
N GLY A 155 15.34 -11.87 -19.07
CA GLY A 155 15.87 -13.12 -19.65
C GLY A 155 17.18 -13.56 -19.00
N GLY A 156 17.34 -13.25 -17.70
CA GLY A 156 18.47 -13.70 -16.88
C GLY A 156 18.37 -15.18 -16.48
N GLU A 157 19.08 -15.57 -15.42
CA GLU A 157 18.99 -16.93 -14.87
C GLU A 157 17.57 -17.28 -14.46
N GLU A 158 17.21 -18.55 -14.66
CA GLU A 158 15.93 -19.08 -14.23
C GLU A 158 15.89 -19.15 -12.70
N ILE A 159 15.02 -18.33 -12.10
CA ILE A 159 14.80 -18.27 -10.66
C ILE A 159 13.51 -18.99 -10.30
N ASP A 160 13.48 -19.68 -9.16
CA ASP A 160 12.29 -20.44 -8.74
C ASP A 160 11.14 -19.47 -8.39
N PRO A 161 10.00 -19.49 -9.11
CA PRO A 161 8.85 -18.66 -8.79
C PRO A 161 8.35 -18.82 -7.34
N CYS A 162 8.53 -19.99 -6.72
CA CYS A 162 8.07 -20.29 -5.38
C CYS A 162 8.80 -19.47 -4.30
N ASP A 163 10.07 -19.13 -4.53
CA ASP A 163 10.86 -18.24 -3.66
C ASP A 163 10.40 -16.78 -3.76
N PHE A 164 9.75 -16.43 -4.88
CA PHE A 164 9.34 -15.05 -5.18
C PHE A 164 7.84 -14.83 -5.10
N GLY A 165 7.16 -15.57 -4.22
CA GLY A 165 5.77 -15.29 -3.87
C GLY A 165 4.73 -15.82 -4.86
N TRP A 166 5.10 -16.83 -5.65
CA TRP A 166 4.18 -17.59 -6.48
C TRP A 166 3.99 -19.01 -5.93
N LEU A 167 2.92 -19.67 -6.35
CA LEU A 167 2.67 -21.10 -6.14
C LEU A 167 2.38 -21.72 -7.50
N ILE A 168 2.91 -22.92 -7.73
CA ILE A 168 2.56 -23.71 -8.91
C ILE A 168 1.36 -24.60 -8.54
N VAL A 169 0.22 -24.34 -9.17
CA VAL A 169 -1.00 -25.14 -9.01
C VAL A 169 -1.44 -25.63 -10.38
N ASN A 170 -1.41 -26.95 -10.59
CA ASN A 170 -1.74 -27.58 -11.88
C ASN A 170 -0.94 -26.99 -13.07
N GLY A 171 0.37 -26.78 -12.88
CA GLY A 171 1.25 -26.20 -13.90
C GLY A 171 1.03 -24.71 -14.17
N LYS A 172 0.21 -24.02 -13.36
CA LYS A 172 -0.04 -22.58 -13.49
C LYS A 172 0.51 -21.81 -12.30
N LEU A 173 1.11 -20.67 -12.58
CA LEU A 173 1.57 -19.73 -11.55
C LEU A 173 0.39 -18.98 -10.94
N MET A 174 0.23 -19.13 -9.63
CA MET A 174 -0.80 -18.48 -8.82
C MET A 174 -0.13 -17.55 -7.80
N PRO A 175 -0.56 -16.27 -7.68
CA PRO A 175 0.12 -15.33 -6.79
C PRO A 175 -0.22 -15.57 -5.31
N ILE A 176 0.80 -15.65 -4.45
CA ILE A 176 0.62 -15.62 -3.00
C ILE A 176 0.37 -14.18 -2.55
N LYS A 177 -0.87 -13.79 -2.31
CA LYS A 177 -1.18 -12.40 -1.90
C LYS A 177 -0.84 -12.11 -0.44
N THR A 178 -1.04 -13.10 0.44
CA THR A 178 -0.83 -13.07 1.89
C THR A 178 -0.92 -14.51 2.40
N LYS A 179 -0.21 -14.84 3.48
CA LYS A 179 -0.38 -16.11 4.21
C LYS A 179 -1.20 -15.90 5.49
N ARG A 180 -1.36 -14.66 5.94
CA ARG A 180 -2.22 -14.29 7.07
C ARG A 180 -3.70 -14.46 6.72
N GLN A 181 -4.49 -14.83 7.74
CA GLN A 181 -5.94 -14.81 7.61
C GLN A 181 -6.46 -13.36 7.44
N PRO A 182 -7.56 -13.13 6.70
CA PRO A 182 -8.12 -11.80 6.48
C PRO A 182 -8.49 -11.04 7.76
N ALA A 183 -8.81 -11.78 8.83
CA ALA A 183 -9.06 -11.26 10.17
C ALA A 183 -8.68 -12.34 11.19
N PRO A 184 -8.39 -11.98 12.46
CA PRO A 184 -8.27 -12.95 13.54
C PRO A 184 -9.46 -13.92 13.58
N GLN A 185 -9.21 -15.19 13.89
CA GLN A 185 -10.24 -16.23 13.92
C GLN A 185 -11.45 -15.81 14.78
N ARG A 186 -11.23 -15.11 15.91
CA ARG A 186 -12.30 -14.57 16.76
C ARG A 186 -13.25 -13.59 16.05
N LEU A 187 -12.73 -12.80 15.10
CA LEU A 187 -13.50 -11.86 14.30
C LEU A 187 -14.26 -12.59 13.18
N LEU A 188 -13.62 -13.58 12.56
CA LEU A 188 -14.26 -14.47 11.58
C LEU A 188 -15.38 -15.30 12.21
N SER A 189 -15.26 -15.61 13.50
CA SER A 189 -16.26 -16.29 14.31
C SER A 189 -17.18 -15.34 15.07
N ILE A 190 -17.30 -14.04 14.70
CA ILE A 190 -18.32 -13.16 15.30
C ILE A 190 -19.70 -13.69 14.93
N ILE A 191 -20.23 -14.50 15.84
CA ILE A 191 -21.55 -15.09 15.75
C ILE A 191 -22.45 -14.23 16.62
N ARG A 192 -23.18 -13.33 15.96
CA ARG A 192 -24.28 -12.60 16.57
C ARG A 192 -25.60 -13.30 16.26
N CYS A 193 -26.54 -13.23 17.19
CA CYS A 193 -27.91 -13.64 16.93
C CYS A 193 -28.75 -12.45 16.48
N ASN A 194 -29.79 -12.72 15.69
CA ASN A 194 -30.85 -11.76 15.39
C ASN A 194 -32.13 -12.10 16.16
N CYS A 195 -31.98 -12.67 17.36
CA CYS A 195 -33.11 -13.05 18.18
C CYS A 195 -33.93 -11.82 18.56
N LYS A 196 -35.25 -11.95 18.38
CA LYS A 196 -36.25 -11.00 18.90
C LYS A 196 -36.75 -11.38 20.29
N THR A 197 -36.49 -12.62 20.71
CA THR A 197 -36.97 -13.22 21.96
C THR A 197 -35.80 -13.64 22.83
N ASN A 198 -36.11 -14.20 24.01
CA ASN A 198 -35.26 -14.35 25.20
C ASN A 198 -33.96 -15.20 25.07
N CYS A 199 -33.53 -15.58 23.86
CA CYS A 199 -32.32 -16.38 23.58
C CYS A 199 -32.17 -17.65 24.44
N ASP A 200 -33.28 -18.26 24.85
CA ASP A 200 -33.40 -19.39 25.76
C ASP A 200 -33.40 -20.76 25.06
N THR A 201 -33.16 -20.80 23.75
CA THR A 201 -33.10 -22.03 22.95
C THR A 201 -31.93 -22.01 21.97
N ARG A 202 -31.59 -23.18 21.41
CA ARG A 202 -30.56 -23.30 20.34
C ARG A 202 -30.97 -22.65 19.00
N ARG A 203 -32.12 -21.95 18.93
CA ARG A 203 -32.45 -21.04 17.82
C ARG A 203 -31.60 -19.77 17.86
N CYS A 204 -31.12 -19.37 19.04
CA CYS A 204 -30.11 -18.33 19.17
C CYS A 204 -28.78 -18.85 18.64
N THR A 205 -28.22 -18.21 17.61
CA THR A 205 -26.94 -18.60 17.01
C THR A 205 -25.77 -18.45 17.98
N CYS A 206 -25.78 -17.45 18.86
CA CYS A 206 -24.78 -17.31 19.94
C CYS A 206 -24.81 -18.55 20.83
N ARG A 207 -25.98 -18.86 21.40
CA ARG A 207 -26.16 -20.03 22.28
C ARG A 207 -25.88 -21.37 21.60
N LYS A 208 -26.28 -21.51 20.33
CA LYS A 208 -26.01 -22.71 19.52
C LYS A 208 -24.50 -23.00 19.41
N HIS A 209 -23.68 -21.97 19.38
CA HIS A 209 -22.22 -22.08 19.30
C HIS A 209 -21.53 -21.85 20.66
N GLY A 210 -22.28 -21.90 21.76
CA GLY A 210 -21.72 -21.76 23.11
C GLY A 210 -21.20 -20.36 23.46
N LEU A 211 -21.68 -19.32 22.76
CA LEU A 211 -21.33 -17.93 23.04
C LEU A 211 -22.47 -17.21 23.76
N GLU A 212 -22.10 -16.27 24.63
CA GLU A 212 -23.01 -15.32 25.25
C GLU A 212 -23.43 -14.24 24.26
N CYS A 213 -24.68 -13.80 24.35
CA CYS A 213 -25.16 -12.63 23.61
C CYS A 213 -24.50 -11.36 24.18
N ASN A 214 -24.04 -10.49 23.28
CA ASN A 214 -23.46 -9.19 23.61
C ASN A 214 -24.17 -8.06 22.84
N ILE A 215 -23.70 -6.82 23.02
CA ILE A 215 -24.25 -5.61 22.39
C ILE A 215 -24.30 -5.65 20.86
N SER A 216 -23.54 -6.53 20.21
CA SER A 216 -23.54 -6.70 18.76
C SER A 216 -24.66 -7.61 18.24
N CYS A 217 -25.38 -8.31 19.13
CA CYS A 217 -26.56 -9.10 18.80
C CYS A 217 -27.77 -8.19 18.49
N GLY A 218 -28.71 -8.69 17.68
CA GLY A 218 -29.84 -7.94 17.10
C GLY A 218 -30.70 -7.19 18.11
N GLU A 219 -31.91 -7.71 18.40
CA GLU A 219 -32.80 -7.00 19.35
C GLU A 219 -32.45 -7.32 20.81
N CYS A 220 -31.93 -8.53 21.09
CA CYS A 220 -31.59 -8.91 22.46
C CYS A 220 -30.42 -8.10 23.05
N ARG A 221 -29.50 -7.62 22.19
CA ARG A 221 -28.29 -6.84 22.54
C ARG A 221 -27.46 -7.35 23.73
N GLY A 222 -27.61 -8.63 24.09
CA GLY A 222 -26.98 -9.19 25.29
C GLY A 222 -27.42 -8.52 26.59
N GLN A 223 -28.60 -7.89 26.62
CA GLN A 223 -29.13 -7.18 27.79
C GLN A 223 -30.54 -7.67 28.16
N SER A 224 -31.36 -8.02 27.16
CA SER A 224 -32.77 -8.39 27.33
C SER A 224 -33.03 -9.87 27.08
N CYS A 225 -32.01 -10.72 27.18
CA CYS A 225 -32.15 -12.16 26.93
C CYS A 225 -31.41 -13.01 27.95
N MET A 226 -31.91 -14.22 28.22
CA MET A 226 -31.31 -15.20 29.14
C MET A 226 -29.93 -15.73 28.74
N ASN A 227 -29.44 -15.38 27.55
CA ASN A 227 -28.08 -15.75 27.10
C ASN A 227 -27.09 -14.58 27.26
N SER A 228 -27.41 -13.53 28.01
CA SER A 228 -26.49 -12.43 28.35
C SER A 228 -25.55 -12.81 29.50
N ARG A 229 -24.38 -12.16 29.57
CA ARG A 229 -23.52 -12.21 30.77
C ARG A 229 -24.31 -11.70 31.99
N HIS A 230 -24.57 -12.57 32.95
CA HIS A 230 -24.90 -12.14 34.30
C HIS A 230 -23.57 -11.76 34.96
N GLY A 231 -23.46 -10.51 35.43
CA GLY A 231 -22.18 -9.89 35.77
C GLY A 231 -21.38 -10.68 36.81
N ASP A 232 -20.17 -11.08 36.43
CA ASP A 232 -19.05 -11.13 37.35
C ASP A 232 -18.41 -9.75 37.33
N ILE A 233 -18.56 -9.05 38.46
CA ILE A 233 -17.89 -7.80 38.74
C ILE A 233 -16.45 -8.18 39.13
N ASP A 234 -15.50 -8.06 38.20
CA ASP A 234 -14.09 -7.88 38.57
C ASP A 234 -13.84 -6.37 38.64
N VAL A 235 -14.03 -5.80 39.84
CA VAL A 235 -13.39 -4.53 40.19
C VAL A 235 -11.95 -4.87 40.53
N GLU A 236 -11.01 -4.44 39.69
CA GLU A 236 -9.72 -3.87 40.09
C GLU A 236 -9.01 -3.34 38.83
N ALA A 237 -9.36 -2.11 38.47
CA ALA A 237 -8.43 -1.20 37.84
C ALA A 237 -7.77 -0.42 38.97
N ASP A 238 -6.46 -0.57 39.14
CA ASP A 238 -5.49 0.48 39.49
C ASP A 238 -4.25 -0.15 40.12
N GLU A 239 -3.19 -0.35 39.33
CA GLU A 239 -1.79 -0.19 39.78
C GLU A 239 -0.84 -0.27 38.57
N LEU A 240 -0.58 0.89 37.94
CA LEU A 240 0.54 1.05 37.02
C LEU A 240 1.01 2.51 36.98
N PHE A 241 1.30 3.09 38.15
CA PHE A 241 2.24 4.20 38.30
C PHE A 241 2.84 4.14 39.71
N SER A 242 3.89 3.33 39.90
CA SER A 242 4.87 3.59 40.94
C SER A 242 6.15 4.06 40.25
N ASP A 243 6.37 5.37 40.30
CA ASP A 243 7.69 5.98 40.18
C ASP A 243 8.65 5.27 41.13
N SER A 244 9.86 4.99 40.69
CA SER A 244 10.98 4.61 41.56
C SER A 244 12.31 4.97 40.91
N SER A 245 12.70 6.21 41.19
CA SER A 245 14.07 6.73 41.41
C SER A 245 15.05 6.81 40.25
#